data_AF-A0A554FV55-F1
#
_entry.id   AF-A0A554FV55-F1
#
_cell.length_a   1.000
_cell.length_b   1.000
_cell.length_c   1.000
_cell.angle_alpha   90.00
_cell.angle_beta   90.00
_cell.angle_gamma   90.00
#
_symmetry.space_group_name_H-M   'P 1'
#
loop_
_entity.id
_entity.type
_entity.pdbx_description
1 polymer ?
#
loop_
_entity_poly.entity_id
_entity_poly.type
_entity_poly.pdbx_seq_one_letter_code
_entity_poly.pdbx_strand_id
1 'polypeptide(L)'
;MAITQTASTALSSALNSKPALGAKELQSLMGPASASRKEAEMAATLNNMKAQLEGLKAQIKDLKAHPHDQFTASGGGCVKPASDNWQPKDLGALVEMNKLGQTSGPISAEQFADSIEAAVGDLDGQAASSEYRTVADWAANNRERLTPEARQVMDIYSKYAALSQARGDSGIPQGDFKKMLAEMRDVGDASAKKALANLDSKTHGGTVSGQDMARAIQTGTADHDGQAAGAELKEFEKWAAKNQSRLSPEAKEVLDVYRKHTKAAQAQGRSGLTDQETAALNKEMRRVGSGDVSARKATEALDKQHGPISGEDLTQAIREGISDTDAHSTTSELKEFEKWAAKNESRLTPEAKEVLKTYQAAAKKAGPDGLTQKEADAMFKAMGRFQTFHDSSMRDALEGLDAKSGKISGSDLTAAIEKGAGDLDGQAAGTEFTDTMKWARMNYDRLTPEAKKVVDTYEKYATRAQASGSTGIDPKDFKKMINEMKFVSNPRPPRPLFIAA
;
A
#
# COMPACT_ATOMS: atom_id res chain seq x y z
N MET A 1 30.68 -13.22 -65.50
CA MET A 1 31.59 -12.19 -66.05
C MET A 1 32.35 -11.58 -64.89
N ALA A 2 33.70 -11.68 -64.94
CA ALA A 2 34.74 -10.99 -64.14
C ALA A 2 34.48 -10.85 -62.62
N ILE A 3 35.09 -11.63 -61.69
CA ILE A 3 36.53 -11.84 -61.38
C ILE A 3 37.27 -10.49 -61.36
N THR A 4 37.90 -10.01 -60.28
CA THR A 4 39.11 -10.54 -59.60
C THR A 4 39.41 -9.60 -58.39
N GLN A 5 39.62 -10.16 -57.18
CA GLN A 5 40.93 -10.33 -56.49
C GLN A 5 41.41 -9.09 -55.72
N THR A 6 42.11 -9.14 -54.58
CA THR A 6 42.82 -10.18 -53.80
C THR A 6 43.13 -9.54 -52.44
N ALA A 7 42.88 -10.19 -51.30
CA ALA A 7 43.73 -11.17 -50.62
C ALA A 7 45.04 -10.60 -50.04
N SER A 8 45.24 -10.76 -48.72
CA SER A 8 46.23 -11.68 -48.13
C SER A 8 46.46 -11.30 -46.64
N THR A 9 46.10 -12.12 -45.65
CA THR A 9 46.93 -13.13 -44.93
C THR A 9 48.22 -12.55 -44.30
N ALA A 10 48.68 -12.86 -43.08
CA ALA A 10 48.55 -14.08 -42.28
C ALA A 10 49.28 -13.94 -40.91
N LEU A 11 48.89 -14.80 -39.94
CA LEU A 11 49.71 -15.52 -38.91
C LEU A 11 50.54 -14.71 -37.87
N SER A 12 50.76 -15.09 -36.60
CA SER A 12 50.48 -16.30 -35.79
C SER A 12 50.89 -16.08 -34.31
N SER A 13 50.18 -16.76 -33.37
CA SER A 13 50.61 -17.40 -32.10
C SER A 13 51.56 -16.69 -31.10
N ALA A 14 51.51 -16.85 -29.76
CA ALA A 14 50.65 -17.50 -28.77
C ALA A 14 51.22 -17.21 -27.35
N LEU A 15 50.37 -17.35 -26.31
CA LEU A 15 50.67 -17.69 -24.91
C LEU A 15 51.32 -16.63 -23.96
N ASN A 16 50.54 -16.09 -23.02
CA ASN A 16 50.69 -16.41 -21.58
C ASN A 16 49.59 -15.80 -20.66
N SER A 17 49.12 -16.64 -19.72
CA SER A 17 48.51 -16.38 -18.40
C SER A 17 47.19 -15.59 -18.22
N LYS A 18 46.18 -16.29 -17.65
CA LYS A 18 44.97 -15.82 -16.91
C LYS A 18 45.30 -14.94 -15.68
N PRO A 19 44.31 -14.38 -14.93
CA PRO A 19 43.01 -13.80 -15.29
C PRO A 19 42.76 -12.45 -14.56
N ALA A 20 42.03 -11.50 -15.16
CA ALA A 20 41.44 -10.41 -14.37
C ALA A 20 40.24 -9.77 -15.08
N LEU A 21 39.07 -9.95 -14.46
CA LEU A 21 37.85 -9.18 -14.71
C LEU A 21 38.17 -7.68 -14.53
N GLY A 22 38.24 -6.95 -15.64
CA GLY A 22 38.61 -5.53 -15.68
C GLY A 22 37.42 -4.64 -15.99
N ALA A 23 36.78 -4.15 -14.93
CA ALA A 23 36.15 -2.83 -14.77
C ALA A 23 36.05 -1.92 -16.01
N LYS A 24 35.15 -2.19 -16.96
CA LYS A 24 34.80 -1.22 -18.01
C LYS A 24 33.33 -1.17 -18.44
N GLU A 25 32.43 -1.77 -17.65
CA GLU A 25 30.97 -1.74 -17.89
C GLU A 25 30.19 -1.26 -16.66
N LEU A 26 30.81 -0.39 -15.85
CA LEU A 26 30.17 0.18 -14.65
C LEU A 26 30.44 1.69 -14.57
N GLN A 27 30.36 2.38 -15.71
CA GLN A 27 30.60 3.82 -15.80
C GLN A 27 29.58 4.59 -16.67
N SER A 28 28.42 4.01 -17.01
CA SER A 28 27.36 4.73 -17.75
C SER A 28 25.98 4.73 -17.08
N LEU A 29 25.86 4.41 -15.79
CA LEU A 29 24.56 4.36 -15.09
C LEU A 29 24.50 5.15 -13.77
N MET A 30 25.36 6.16 -13.59
CA MET A 30 25.21 7.13 -12.50
C MET A 30 25.37 8.56 -13.03
N GLY A 31 24.27 9.30 -13.08
CA GLY A 31 24.30 10.76 -13.25
C GLY A 31 25.02 11.44 -12.08
N PRO A 32 25.66 12.60 -12.30
CA PRO A 32 26.75 13.07 -11.46
C PRO A 32 26.24 13.89 -10.26
N ALA A 33 26.45 13.40 -9.05
CA ALA A 33 26.92 14.32 -8.01
C ALA A 33 28.38 14.58 -8.37
N SER A 34 28.66 15.73 -9.00
CA SER A 34 29.99 16.08 -9.46
C SER A 34 30.99 15.91 -8.33
N ALA A 35 32.17 15.35 -8.62
CA ALA A 35 33.26 15.21 -7.66
C ALA A 35 33.53 16.53 -6.90
N SER A 36 33.29 17.67 -7.57
CA SER A 36 33.35 19.02 -7.00
C SER A 36 32.41 19.27 -5.81
N ARG A 37 31.24 18.63 -5.72
CA ARG A 37 30.30 18.82 -4.60
C ARG A 37 30.74 18.03 -3.37
N LYS A 38 31.24 16.81 -3.57
CA LYS A 38 31.86 16.00 -2.51
C LYS A 38 33.18 16.62 -2.03
N GLU A 39 33.97 17.19 -2.95
CA GLU A 39 35.18 17.95 -2.59
C GLU A 39 34.85 19.23 -1.83
N ALA A 40 33.78 19.95 -2.19
CA ALA A 40 33.33 21.14 -1.46
C ALA A 40 32.82 20.80 -0.05
N GLU A 41 32.04 19.73 0.11
CA GLU A 41 31.56 19.26 1.43
C GLU A 41 32.71 18.73 2.29
N MET A 42 33.67 18.00 1.70
CA MET A 42 34.85 17.54 2.40
C MET A 42 35.76 18.71 2.79
N ALA A 43 35.94 19.72 1.92
CA ALA A 43 36.70 20.92 2.22
C ALA A 43 36.04 21.77 3.32
N ALA A 44 34.71 21.89 3.33
CA ALA A 44 33.98 22.57 4.40
C ALA A 44 34.16 21.85 5.75
N THR A 45 34.11 20.52 5.74
CA THR A 45 34.32 19.68 6.94
C THR A 45 35.78 19.79 7.43
N LEU A 46 36.76 19.79 6.53
CA LEU A 46 38.18 19.94 6.85
C LEU A 46 38.50 21.33 7.40
N ASN A 47 37.86 22.37 6.89
CA ASN A 47 38.02 23.73 7.42
C ASN A 47 37.39 23.88 8.81
N ASN A 48 36.26 23.22 9.06
CA ASN A 48 35.64 23.18 10.38
C ASN A 48 36.54 22.42 11.40
N MET A 49 37.07 21.25 11.01
CA MET A 49 38.02 20.50 11.84
C MET A 49 39.32 21.28 12.10
N LYS A 50 39.82 22.05 11.13
CA LYS A 50 40.99 22.92 11.32
C LYS A 50 40.70 24.05 12.32
N ALA A 51 39.53 24.69 12.23
CA ALA A 51 39.13 25.72 13.18
C ALA A 51 39.03 25.15 14.62
N GLN A 52 38.49 23.94 14.77
CA GLN A 52 38.46 23.23 16.05
C GLN A 52 39.85 22.87 16.58
N LEU A 53 40.77 22.41 15.70
CA LEU A 53 42.14 22.06 16.08
C LEU A 53 42.96 23.28 16.52
N GLU A 54 42.79 24.42 15.84
CA GLU A 54 43.45 25.67 16.23
C GLU A 54 42.89 26.22 17.55
N GLY A 55 41.59 26.07 17.81
CA GLY A 55 40.99 26.34 19.12
C GLY A 55 41.60 25.48 20.25
N LEU A 56 41.79 24.19 20.00
CA LEU A 56 42.44 23.26 20.93
C LEU A 56 43.92 23.56 21.16
N LYS A 57 44.66 23.97 20.12
CA LYS A 57 46.06 24.40 20.26
C LYS A 57 46.19 25.68 21.09
N ALA A 58 45.26 26.62 20.91
CA ALA A 58 45.22 27.83 21.72
C ALA A 58 44.98 27.50 23.21
N GLN A 59 44.04 26.57 23.50
CA GLN A 59 43.79 26.07 24.86
C GLN A 59 45.00 25.35 25.47
N ILE A 60 45.72 24.53 24.70
CA ILE A 60 46.93 23.84 25.18
C ILE A 60 48.08 24.83 25.43
N LYS A 61 48.17 25.89 24.62
CA LYS A 61 49.18 26.95 24.82
C LYS A 61 48.90 27.75 26.09
N ASP A 62 47.62 27.99 26.39
CA ASP A 62 47.19 28.72 27.58
C ASP A 62 47.38 27.90 28.87
N LEU A 63 47.05 26.60 28.83
CA LEU A 63 47.31 25.65 29.92
C LEU A 63 48.80 25.47 30.24
N LYS A 64 49.68 25.66 29.25
CA LYS A 64 51.14 25.64 29.45
C LYS A 64 51.71 26.95 29.98
N ALA A 65 50.96 28.05 29.90
CA ALA A 65 51.42 29.37 30.32
C ALA A 65 51.22 29.66 31.82
N HIS A 66 50.34 28.90 32.52
CA HIS A 66 50.06 29.10 33.94
C HIS A 66 50.09 27.77 34.73
N PRO A 67 51.26 27.26 35.14
CA PRO A 67 51.36 25.94 35.75
C PRO A 67 50.95 25.88 37.24
N HIS A 68 50.96 26.99 37.99
CA HIS A 68 50.59 27.01 39.41
C HIS A 68 50.27 28.44 39.89
N ASP A 69 49.16 28.63 40.61
CA ASP A 69 49.06 29.41 41.87
C ASP A 69 47.59 29.49 42.33
N GLN A 70 47.24 28.80 43.42
CA GLN A 70 47.15 29.29 44.81
C GLN A 70 45.85 30.08 45.12
N PHE A 71 44.94 29.38 45.79
CA PHE A 71 43.82 29.97 46.52
C PHE A 71 44.35 30.82 47.68
N THR A 72 44.13 32.14 47.64
CA THR A 72 44.14 32.97 48.85
C THR A 72 42.97 33.95 48.84
N ALA A 73 42.17 33.88 49.89
CA ALA A 73 41.11 34.82 50.21
C ALA A 73 41.68 36.06 50.91
N SER A 74 41.46 37.27 50.36
CA SER A 74 41.15 38.50 51.12
C SER A 74 41.27 39.77 50.24
N GLY A 75 40.22 40.59 50.24
CA GLY A 75 40.32 42.05 50.38
C GLY A 75 40.64 42.92 49.16
N GLY A 76 39.58 43.56 48.62
CA GLY A 76 39.56 44.99 48.25
C GLY A 76 40.36 45.48 47.04
N GLY A 77 39.65 45.91 45.99
CA GLY A 77 40.17 46.86 44.98
C GLY A 77 39.77 46.50 43.55
N CYS A 78 39.03 47.40 42.89
CA CYS A 78 38.58 47.27 41.51
C CYS A 78 39.73 47.04 40.53
N VAL A 79 39.79 45.83 39.94
CA VAL A 79 40.40 45.57 38.64
C VAL A 79 39.43 44.65 37.89
N LYS A 80 38.94 45.10 36.73
CA LYS A 80 38.13 44.26 35.82
C LYS A 80 38.98 43.05 35.41
N PRO A 81 38.56 41.80 35.64
CA PRO A 81 39.18 40.68 34.95
C PRO A 81 38.68 40.67 33.51
N ALA A 82 39.61 40.46 32.58
CA ALA A 82 39.29 40.06 31.22
C ALA A 82 38.37 38.84 31.29
N SER A 83 37.28 38.84 30.53
CA SER A 83 36.28 37.78 30.54
C SER A 83 36.85 36.51 29.90
N ASP A 84 37.47 35.67 30.72
CA ASP A 84 37.60 34.25 30.44
C ASP A 84 36.18 33.67 30.31
N ASN A 85 35.82 33.27 29.09
CA ASN A 85 34.48 32.77 28.72
C ASN A 85 34.20 31.35 29.24
N TRP A 86 34.53 31.06 30.51
CA TRP A 86 33.99 29.90 31.20
C TRP A 86 32.71 30.30 31.94
N GLN A 87 31.58 30.16 31.25
CA GLN A 87 30.27 30.18 31.90
C GLN A 87 29.85 28.74 32.23
N PRO A 88 29.34 28.47 33.45
CA PRO A 88 28.84 27.15 33.83
C PRO A 88 27.74 26.67 32.87
N LYS A 89 27.65 25.35 32.69
CA LYS A 89 26.54 24.72 31.93
C LYS A 89 25.21 25.11 32.56
N ASP A 90 24.21 25.34 31.71
CA ASP A 90 22.90 25.73 32.20
C ASP A 90 22.20 24.54 32.89
N LEU A 91 21.73 24.76 34.12
CA LEU A 91 21.13 23.71 34.94
C LEU A 91 19.72 23.34 34.45
N GLY A 92 18.97 24.29 33.89
CA GLY A 92 17.65 24.05 33.29
C GLY A 92 17.76 23.20 32.03
N ALA A 93 18.64 23.60 31.11
CA ALA A 93 18.92 22.84 29.89
C ALA A 93 19.46 21.43 30.21
N LEU A 94 20.28 21.28 31.25
CA LEU A 94 20.77 19.98 31.70
C LEU A 94 19.64 19.07 32.21
N VAL A 95 18.65 19.63 32.92
CA VAL A 95 17.50 18.87 33.42
C VAL A 95 16.66 18.32 32.25
N GLU A 96 16.37 19.14 31.24
CA GLU A 96 15.60 18.69 30.08
C GLU A 96 16.36 17.67 29.22
N MET A 97 17.67 17.88 28.99
CA MET A 97 18.49 16.90 28.28
C MET A 97 18.63 15.58 29.06
N ASN A 98 18.64 15.61 30.40
CA ASN A 98 18.63 14.40 31.22
C ASN A 98 17.31 13.64 31.11
N LYS A 99 16.15 14.32 31.06
CA LYS A 99 14.86 13.66 30.81
C LYS A 99 14.86 12.97 29.45
N LEU A 100 15.37 13.65 28.42
CA LEU A 100 15.51 13.06 27.09
C LEU A 100 16.47 11.86 27.10
N GLY A 101 17.57 11.94 27.86
CA GLY A 101 18.52 10.85 28.06
C GLY A 101 17.94 9.60 28.72
N GLN A 102 16.92 9.74 29.57
CA GLN A 102 16.23 8.63 30.25
C GLN A 102 15.26 7.87 29.34
N THR A 103 14.91 8.41 28.17
CA THR A 103 14.12 7.67 27.18
C THR A 103 14.91 6.47 26.66
N SER A 104 14.23 5.41 26.23
CA SER A 104 14.88 4.26 25.59
C SER A 104 14.68 4.33 24.07
N GLY A 105 15.76 4.06 23.32
CA GLY A 105 15.70 3.98 21.85
C GLY A 105 16.18 5.24 21.11
N PRO A 106 15.98 5.27 19.79
CA PRO A 106 16.30 6.41 18.92
C PRO A 106 15.47 7.63 19.29
N ILE A 107 16.04 8.81 19.06
CA ILE A 107 15.47 10.11 19.41
C ILE A 107 15.13 10.85 18.13
N SER A 108 13.84 11.11 17.92
CA SER A 108 13.33 11.74 16.70
C SER A 108 13.59 13.24 16.67
N ALA A 109 13.46 13.84 15.47
CA ALA A 109 13.52 15.28 15.29
C ALA A 109 12.48 16.03 16.13
N GLU A 110 11.26 15.52 16.22
CA GLU A 110 10.17 16.12 17.03
C GLU A 110 10.51 16.07 18.52
N GLN A 111 10.89 14.90 19.04
CA GLN A 111 11.29 14.75 20.45
C GLN A 111 12.48 15.63 20.81
N PHE A 112 13.44 15.75 19.90
CA PHE A 112 14.63 16.57 20.12
C PHE A 112 14.31 18.07 20.00
N ALA A 113 13.47 18.48 19.05
CA ALA A 113 13.01 19.86 18.92
C ALA A 113 12.19 20.32 20.13
N ASP A 114 11.27 19.48 20.63
CA ASP A 114 10.48 19.76 21.84
C ASP A 114 11.38 19.87 23.08
N SER A 115 12.40 19.01 23.17
CA SER A 115 13.37 19.05 24.27
C SER A 115 14.26 20.29 24.20
N ILE A 116 14.62 20.75 22.99
CA ILE A 116 15.34 22.02 22.79
C ILE A 116 14.45 23.19 23.19
N GLU A 117 13.19 23.22 22.74
CA GLU A 117 12.22 24.28 23.10
C GLU A 117 12.03 24.39 24.61
N ALA A 118 11.93 23.24 25.31
CA ALA A 118 11.84 23.20 26.76
C ALA A 118 13.15 23.64 27.45
N ALA A 119 14.31 23.25 26.89
CA ALA A 119 15.63 23.54 27.45
C ALA A 119 16.05 25.01 27.34
N VAL A 120 15.44 25.78 26.45
CA VAL A 120 15.81 27.18 26.14
C VAL A 120 14.65 28.16 26.28
N GLY A 121 13.48 27.64 26.69
CA GLY A 121 12.20 28.33 26.68
C GLY A 121 11.92 29.17 27.91
N ASP A 122 12.77 29.13 28.93
CA ASP A 122 12.67 29.99 30.13
C ASP A 122 13.19 31.42 29.86
N LEU A 123 13.74 31.67 28.67
CA LEU A 123 14.08 32.98 28.12
C LEU A 123 15.05 33.77 29.01
N ASP A 124 15.96 33.08 29.71
CA ASP A 124 16.98 33.69 30.56
C ASP A 124 18.08 34.45 29.76
N GLY A 125 18.01 34.36 28.42
CA GLY A 125 18.91 35.02 27.49
C GLY A 125 20.22 34.27 27.24
N GLN A 126 20.27 32.96 27.50
CA GLN A 126 21.45 32.10 27.26
C GLN A 126 21.28 31.06 26.13
N ALA A 127 20.19 31.17 25.36
CA ALA A 127 19.87 30.25 24.25
C ALA A 127 20.95 30.14 23.17
N ALA A 128 21.86 31.11 23.05
CA ALA A 128 22.99 31.07 22.13
C ALA A 128 24.33 30.76 22.82
N SER A 129 24.39 30.58 24.15
CA SER A 129 25.61 30.44 24.94
C SER A 129 25.66 29.13 25.75
N SER A 130 25.29 29.14 27.04
CA SER A 130 25.40 28.00 27.95
C SER A 130 24.35 26.92 27.68
N GLU A 131 23.15 27.29 27.27
CA GLU A 131 22.09 26.33 26.90
C GLU A 131 22.44 25.61 25.60
N TYR A 132 22.89 26.36 24.58
CA TYR A 132 23.37 25.78 23.33
C TYR A 132 24.52 24.80 23.57
N ARG A 133 25.51 25.18 24.38
CA ARG A 133 26.63 24.28 24.75
C ARG A 133 26.14 23.02 25.44
N THR A 134 25.14 23.13 26.31
CA THR A 134 24.56 22.00 27.03
C THR A 134 23.87 21.02 26.08
N VAL A 135 23.03 21.53 25.17
CA VAL A 135 22.35 20.72 24.15
C VAL A 135 23.36 20.11 23.17
N ALA A 136 24.34 20.89 22.71
CA ALA A 136 25.37 20.43 21.77
C ALA A 136 26.25 19.32 22.36
N ASP A 137 26.68 19.46 23.61
CA ASP A 137 27.46 18.44 24.32
C ASP A 137 26.64 17.16 24.50
N TRP A 138 25.37 17.29 24.89
CA TRP A 138 24.49 16.14 25.02
C TRP A 138 24.28 15.43 23.68
N ALA A 139 24.04 16.19 22.60
CA ALA A 139 23.85 15.67 21.25
C ALA A 139 25.11 14.95 20.72
N ALA A 140 26.29 15.49 21.01
CA ALA A 140 27.56 14.85 20.66
C ALA A 140 27.76 13.52 21.39
N ASN A 141 27.41 13.46 22.68
CA ASN A 141 27.54 12.25 23.51
C ASN A 141 26.44 11.20 23.24
N ASN A 142 25.31 11.61 22.67
CA ASN A 142 24.20 10.73 22.33
C ASN A 142 24.02 10.59 20.80
N ARG A 143 25.09 10.83 20.03
CA ARG A 143 25.04 10.90 18.56
C ARG A 143 24.47 9.63 17.92
N GLU A 144 24.75 8.46 18.48
CA GLU A 144 24.23 7.17 18.00
C GLU A 144 22.73 7.00 18.24
N ARG A 145 22.17 7.75 19.19
CA ARG A 145 20.73 7.77 19.49
C ARG A 145 19.96 8.81 18.68
N LEU A 146 20.63 9.85 18.18
CA LEU A 146 20.01 10.86 17.33
C LEU A 146 19.80 10.32 15.91
N THR A 147 18.56 10.39 15.42
CA THR A 147 18.27 10.16 14.00
C THR A 147 18.97 11.21 13.12
N PRO A 148 19.17 10.95 11.82
CA PRO A 148 19.72 11.94 10.89
C PRO A 148 18.95 13.28 10.92
N GLU A 149 17.64 13.25 11.09
CA GLU A 149 16.73 14.39 11.15
C GLU A 149 16.90 15.13 12.48
N ALA A 150 17.06 14.41 13.60
CA ALA A 150 17.40 15.04 14.88
C ALA A 150 18.78 15.73 14.83
N ARG A 151 19.72 15.21 14.03
CA ARG A 151 20.99 15.92 13.77
C ARG A 151 20.76 17.19 12.94
N GLN A 152 19.84 17.18 11.98
CA GLN A 152 19.45 18.40 11.26
C GLN A 152 18.80 19.43 12.18
N VAL A 153 17.99 18.99 13.16
CA VAL A 153 17.47 19.86 14.22
C VAL A 153 18.63 20.51 15.01
N MET A 154 19.69 19.75 15.32
CA MET A 154 20.92 20.31 15.93
C MET A 154 21.61 21.33 15.01
N ASP A 155 21.69 21.05 13.71
CA ASP A 155 22.32 21.96 12.74
C ASP A 155 21.54 23.30 12.63
N ILE A 156 20.20 23.23 12.65
CA ILE A 156 19.33 24.40 12.69
C ILE A 156 19.57 25.19 13.99
N TYR A 157 19.63 24.53 15.14
CA TYR A 157 19.95 25.22 16.39
C TYR A 157 21.32 25.91 16.31
N SER A 158 22.33 25.19 15.83
CA SER A 158 23.71 25.68 15.69
C SER A 158 23.80 26.91 14.79
N LYS A 159 23.04 26.93 13.68
CA LYS A 159 22.92 28.09 12.78
C LYS A 159 22.40 29.32 13.53
N TYR A 160 21.32 29.20 14.28
CA TYR A 160 20.69 30.33 14.97
C TYR A 160 21.48 30.79 16.21
N ALA A 161 22.13 29.87 16.91
CA ALA A 161 23.07 30.19 17.99
C ALA A 161 24.29 30.95 17.44
N ALA A 162 24.90 30.49 16.34
CA ALA A 162 26.03 31.16 15.71
C ALA A 162 25.67 32.56 15.18
N LEU A 163 24.50 32.73 14.57
CA LEU A 163 24.00 34.04 14.14
C LEU A 163 23.84 35.02 15.31
N SER A 164 23.39 34.54 16.46
CA SER A 164 23.21 35.36 17.66
C SER A 164 24.54 35.69 18.34
N GLN A 165 25.44 34.71 18.47
CA GLN A 165 26.82 34.93 18.93
C GLN A 165 27.58 35.93 18.05
N ALA A 166 27.39 35.88 16.73
CA ALA A 166 28.01 36.82 15.79
C ALA A 166 27.50 38.28 15.97
N ARG A 167 26.30 38.46 16.54
CA ARG A 167 25.76 39.76 16.94
C ARG A 167 26.23 40.20 18.33
N GLY A 168 26.96 39.35 19.04
CA GLY A 168 27.36 39.58 20.44
C GLY A 168 26.27 39.22 21.45
N ASP A 169 25.19 38.57 21.02
CA ASP A 169 24.07 38.19 21.86
C ASP A 169 24.32 36.81 22.50
N SER A 170 24.08 36.70 23.82
CA SER A 170 24.09 35.41 24.52
C SER A 170 22.81 34.61 24.32
N GLY A 171 21.72 35.26 23.88
CA GLY A 171 20.42 34.65 23.64
C GLY A 171 20.01 34.73 22.17
N ILE A 172 19.11 33.85 21.75
CA ILE A 172 18.51 33.92 20.40
C ILE A 172 17.33 34.90 20.47
N PRO A 173 17.32 35.99 19.67
CA PRO A 173 16.20 36.94 19.66
C PRO A 173 14.87 36.25 19.40
N GLN A 174 13.80 36.65 20.09
CA GLN A 174 12.50 35.97 20.04
C GLN A 174 11.95 35.73 18.62
N GLY A 175 12.16 36.69 17.71
CA GLY A 175 11.76 36.55 16.30
C GLY A 175 12.54 35.48 15.53
N ASP A 176 13.84 35.34 15.84
CA ASP A 176 14.70 34.30 15.28
C ASP A 176 14.47 32.96 15.97
N PHE A 177 14.17 32.96 17.27
CA PHE A 177 13.79 31.78 18.04
C PHE A 177 12.51 31.13 17.49
N LYS A 178 11.48 31.93 17.21
CA LYS A 178 10.25 31.45 16.59
C LYS A 178 10.49 30.85 15.20
N LYS A 179 11.38 31.44 14.40
CA LYS A 179 11.77 30.90 13.09
C LYS A 179 12.58 29.61 13.23
N MET A 180 13.49 29.56 14.20
CA MET A 180 14.27 28.36 14.53
C MET A 180 13.34 27.20 14.87
N LEU A 181 12.38 27.39 15.78
CA LEU A 181 11.41 26.35 16.14
C LEU A 181 10.52 25.95 14.95
N ALA A 182 10.11 26.90 14.10
CA ALA A 182 9.37 26.59 12.89
C ALA A 182 10.21 25.75 11.91
N GLU A 183 11.48 26.11 11.67
CA GLU A 183 12.41 25.34 10.84
C GLU A 183 12.66 23.94 11.43
N MET A 184 12.83 23.81 12.75
CA MET A 184 12.99 22.53 13.45
C MET A 184 11.75 21.64 13.32
N ARG A 185 10.54 22.22 13.46
CA ARG A 185 9.27 21.49 13.30
C ARG A 185 8.97 21.16 11.83
N ASP A 186 9.51 21.93 10.89
CA ASP A 186 9.46 21.66 9.45
C ASP A 186 10.50 20.62 8.98
N VAL A 187 11.36 20.14 9.89
CA VAL A 187 12.15 18.91 9.71
C VAL A 187 11.20 17.70 9.74
N GLY A 188 10.38 17.62 8.70
CA GLY A 188 9.66 16.42 8.28
C GLY A 188 10.50 15.67 7.25
N ASP A 189 10.53 14.35 7.41
CA ASP A 189 11.45 13.41 6.80
C ASP A 189 11.82 13.75 5.33
N ALA A 190 13.11 14.10 5.15
CA ALA A 190 13.68 14.41 3.85
C ALA A 190 13.55 13.23 2.88
N SER A 191 13.44 12.00 3.38
CA SER A 191 13.28 10.78 2.61
C SER A 191 11.88 10.72 1.95
N ALA A 192 10.79 10.91 2.71
CA ALA A 192 9.43 10.95 2.17
C ALA A 192 9.24 12.10 1.16
N LYS A 193 9.71 13.32 1.49
CA LYS A 193 9.65 14.47 0.56
C LYS A 193 10.45 14.20 -0.72
N LYS A 194 11.63 13.58 -0.62
CA LYS A 194 12.46 13.20 -1.77
C LYS A 194 11.82 12.08 -2.60
N ALA A 195 11.19 11.10 -1.96
CA ALA A 195 10.46 10.04 -2.63
C ALA A 195 9.26 10.59 -3.43
N LEU A 196 8.52 11.53 -2.86
CA LEU A 196 7.42 12.24 -3.52
C LEU A 196 7.91 13.14 -4.66
N ALA A 197 9.03 13.87 -4.47
CA ALA A 197 9.63 14.66 -5.55
C ALA A 197 10.10 13.77 -6.72
N ASN A 198 10.68 12.61 -6.42
CA ASN A 198 11.04 11.62 -7.43
C ASN A 198 9.81 11.03 -8.14
N LEU A 199 8.71 10.81 -7.41
CA LEU A 199 7.44 10.36 -7.95
C LEU A 199 6.86 11.39 -8.94
N ASP A 200 6.86 12.66 -8.56
CA ASP A 200 6.42 13.76 -9.43
C ASP A 200 7.30 13.90 -10.67
N SER A 201 8.63 13.81 -10.50
CA SER A 201 9.56 13.85 -11.62
C SER A 201 9.40 12.68 -12.58
N LYS A 202 9.11 11.46 -12.10
CA LYS A 202 8.93 10.27 -12.94
C LYS A 202 7.62 10.25 -13.70
N THR A 203 6.56 10.74 -13.07
CA THR A 203 5.23 10.77 -13.66
C THR A 203 5.02 11.99 -14.56
N HIS A 204 5.91 12.99 -14.52
CA HIS A 204 5.83 14.24 -15.30
C HIS A 204 4.47 14.95 -15.14
N GLY A 205 3.84 14.86 -13.97
CA GLY A 205 2.50 15.41 -13.73
C GLY A 205 1.34 14.50 -14.19
N GLY A 206 1.65 13.37 -14.82
CA GLY A 206 0.67 12.35 -15.24
C GLY A 206 0.12 11.52 -14.08
N THR A 207 -0.71 10.54 -14.43
CA THR A 207 -1.34 9.59 -13.51
C THR A 207 -0.29 8.75 -12.79
N VAL A 208 -0.49 8.58 -11.49
CA VAL A 208 0.35 7.79 -10.58
C VAL A 208 -0.27 6.42 -10.40
N SER A 209 0.46 5.37 -10.83
CA SER A 209 0.04 3.98 -10.67
C SER A 209 0.20 3.49 -9.23
N GLY A 210 -0.48 2.39 -8.87
CA GLY A 210 -0.26 1.70 -7.60
C GLY A 210 1.19 1.27 -7.38
N GLN A 211 1.88 0.83 -8.43
CA GLN A 211 3.29 0.45 -8.36
C GLN A 211 4.20 1.64 -8.10
N ASP A 212 3.89 2.80 -8.68
CA ASP A 212 4.65 4.03 -8.45
C ASP A 212 4.46 4.54 -7.03
N MET A 213 3.22 4.53 -6.52
CA MET A 213 2.92 4.85 -5.13
C MET A 213 3.61 3.88 -4.16
N ALA A 214 3.52 2.57 -4.41
CA ALA A 214 4.13 1.54 -3.54
C ALA A 214 5.67 1.68 -3.50
N ARG A 215 6.29 2.01 -4.64
CA ARG A 215 7.73 2.29 -4.71
C ARG A 215 8.10 3.59 -4.01
N ALA A 216 7.28 4.63 -4.13
CA ALA A 216 7.51 5.90 -3.44
C ALA A 216 7.44 5.71 -1.92
N ILE A 217 6.42 5.03 -1.41
CA ILE A 217 6.29 4.69 0.01
C ILE A 217 7.46 3.83 0.46
N GLN A 218 7.81 2.76 -0.28
CA GLN A 218 8.99 1.95 0.03
C GLN A 218 10.27 2.77 0.13
N THR A 219 10.49 3.69 -0.81
CA THR A 219 11.72 4.50 -0.85
C THR A 219 11.73 5.53 0.28
N GLY A 220 10.59 6.13 0.58
CA GLY A 220 10.44 7.13 1.64
C GLY A 220 10.21 6.55 3.04
N THR A 221 10.34 5.23 3.21
CA THR A 221 10.25 4.50 4.50
C THR A 221 11.45 3.57 4.71
N ALA A 222 12.40 3.55 3.76
CA ALA A 222 13.47 2.54 3.68
C ALA A 222 14.69 2.86 4.56
N ASP A 223 14.80 4.05 5.14
CA ASP A 223 15.90 4.39 6.03
C ASP A 223 15.74 3.82 7.44
N HIS A 224 14.66 3.07 7.70
CA HIS A 224 14.46 2.28 8.93
C HIS A 224 14.65 3.12 10.21
N ASP A 225 14.43 4.44 10.14
CA ASP A 225 14.58 5.36 11.27
C ASP A 225 13.44 5.23 12.30
N GLY A 226 12.44 4.41 11.98
CA GLY A 226 11.28 4.13 12.81
C GLY A 226 10.25 5.26 12.82
N GLN A 227 10.10 6.00 11.72
CA GLN A 227 9.09 7.07 11.54
C GLN A 227 8.01 6.80 10.49
N ALA A 228 8.02 5.62 9.87
CA ALA A 228 6.98 5.17 8.93
C ALA A 228 5.55 5.39 9.43
N ALA A 229 5.32 5.30 10.75
CA ALA A 229 4.00 5.46 11.30
C ALA A 229 3.60 6.93 11.62
N GLY A 230 4.52 7.90 11.55
CA GLY A 230 4.32 9.27 12.04
C GLY A 230 4.32 10.34 10.93
N ALA A 231 5.45 11.05 10.82
CA ALA A 231 5.62 12.19 9.92
C ALA A 231 5.53 11.79 8.43
N GLU A 232 6.05 10.62 8.08
CA GLU A 232 6.05 10.10 6.70
C GLU A 232 4.62 9.87 6.18
N LEU A 233 3.75 9.22 6.98
CA LEU A 233 2.35 9.03 6.63
C LEU A 233 1.64 10.36 6.33
N LYS A 234 1.85 11.38 7.18
CA LYS A 234 1.24 12.70 7.00
C LYS A 234 1.70 13.37 5.70
N GLU A 235 2.97 13.23 5.32
CA GLU A 235 3.48 13.78 4.07
C GLU A 235 2.89 13.07 2.84
N PHE A 236 2.80 11.73 2.85
CA PHE A 236 2.12 10.98 1.79
C PHE A 236 0.62 11.33 1.70
N GLU A 237 -0.08 11.47 2.84
CA GLU A 237 -1.49 11.87 2.87
C GLU A 237 -1.71 13.30 2.34
N LYS A 238 -0.85 14.25 2.76
CA LYS A 238 -0.91 15.65 2.32
C LYS A 238 -0.63 15.77 0.82
N TRP A 239 0.35 15.03 0.30
CA TRP A 239 0.64 14.99 -1.13
C TRP A 239 -0.52 14.35 -1.90
N ALA A 240 -1.07 13.23 -1.42
CA ALA A 240 -2.20 12.55 -2.04
C ALA A 240 -3.46 13.43 -2.08
N ALA A 241 -3.74 14.17 -1.00
CA ALA A 241 -4.86 15.11 -0.95
C ALA A 241 -4.75 16.22 -2.01
N LYS A 242 -3.52 16.70 -2.30
CA LYS A 242 -3.27 17.71 -3.34
C LYS A 242 -3.28 17.14 -4.76
N ASN A 243 -3.09 15.84 -4.91
CA ASN A 243 -2.94 15.16 -6.20
C ASN A 243 -4.04 14.12 -6.46
N GLN A 244 -5.23 14.26 -5.86
CA GLN A 244 -6.28 13.24 -5.94
C GLN A 244 -6.69 12.87 -7.37
N SER A 245 -6.72 13.83 -8.29
CA SER A 245 -7.04 13.61 -9.71
C SER A 245 -5.94 12.84 -10.46
N ARG A 246 -4.72 12.77 -9.91
CA ARG A 246 -3.60 12.05 -10.48
C ARG A 246 -3.47 10.63 -9.92
N LEU A 247 -4.21 10.29 -8.86
CA LEU A 247 -4.11 8.97 -8.23
C LEU A 247 -5.02 7.95 -8.92
N SER A 248 -4.42 6.89 -9.45
CA SER A 248 -5.15 5.67 -9.83
C SER A 248 -5.88 5.06 -8.61
N PRO A 249 -6.95 4.28 -8.82
CA PRO A 249 -7.57 3.49 -7.75
C PRO A 249 -6.57 2.64 -6.95
N GLU A 250 -5.60 2.02 -7.63
CA GLU A 250 -4.53 1.21 -7.04
C GLU A 250 -3.64 2.06 -6.14
N ALA A 251 -3.26 3.26 -6.58
CA ALA A 251 -2.45 4.17 -5.78
C ALA A 251 -3.16 4.61 -4.50
N LYS A 252 -4.49 4.80 -4.55
CA LYS A 252 -5.30 5.09 -3.36
C LYS A 252 -5.33 3.90 -2.41
N GLU A 253 -5.51 2.69 -2.92
CA GLU A 253 -5.53 1.48 -2.09
C GLU A 253 -4.17 1.18 -1.47
N VAL A 254 -3.07 1.40 -2.20
CA VAL A 254 -1.70 1.31 -1.65
C VAL A 254 -1.53 2.28 -0.47
N LEU A 255 -2.02 3.52 -0.60
CA LEU A 255 -1.97 4.50 0.48
C LEU A 255 -2.85 4.09 1.68
N ASP A 256 -4.01 3.49 1.43
CA ASP A 256 -4.89 2.97 2.50
C ASP A 256 -4.26 1.78 3.24
N VAL A 257 -3.60 0.88 2.53
CA VAL A 257 -2.80 -0.20 3.13
C VAL A 257 -1.68 0.38 3.99
N TYR A 258 -0.97 1.39 3.48
CA TYR A 258 0.06 2.06 4.26
C TYR A 258 -0.50 2.70 5.52
N ARG A 259 -1.62 3.44 5.41
CA ARG A 259 -2.36 4.03 6.55
C ARG A 259 -2.78 2.98 7.58
N LYS A 260 -3.25 1.81 7.14
CA LYS A 260 -3.70 0.72 8.02
C LYS A 260 -2.56 0.19 8.89
N HIS A 261 -1.42 -0.14 8.30
CA HIS A 261 -0.27 -0.68 9.02
C HIS A 261 0.35 0.36 9.96
N THR A 262 0.51 1.59 9.49
CA THR A 262 1.06 2.70 10.27
C THR A 262 0.18 3.07 11.47
N LYS A 263 -1.14 3.20 11.30
CA LYS A 263 -2.06 3.44 12.42
C LYS A 263 -2.08 2.30 13.44
N ALA A 264 -1.89 1.05 13.02
CA ALA A 264 -1.77 -0.07 13.93
C ALA A 264 -0.51 0.02 14.82
N ALA A 265 0.62 0.48 14.25
CA ALA A 265 1.82 0.76 15.02
C ALA A 265 1.65 1.96 15.96
N GLN A 266 1.04 3.05 15.49
CA GLN A 266 0.72 4.23 16.32
C GLN A 266 -0.17 3.87 17.52
N ALA A 267 -1.18 3.01 17.32
CA ALA A 267 -2.07 2.56 18.38
C ALA A 267 -1.35 1.77 19.49
N GLN A 268 -0.16 1.24 19.18
CA GLN A 268 0.72 0.57 20.14
C GLN A 268 1.79 1.51 20.70
N GLY A 269 1.67 2.81 20.47
CA GLY A 269 2.63 3.83 20.92
C GLY A 269 3.94 3.84 20.14
N ARG A 270 4.00 3.17 18.97
CA ARG A 270 5.22 3.08 18.16
C ARG A 270 5.15 4.05 16.99
N SER A 271 6.26 4.78 16.74
CA SER A 271 6.41 5.67 15.60
C SER A 271 6.81 4.95 14.30
N GLY A 272 7.15 3.66 14.37
CA GLY A 272 7.66 2.87 13.25
C GLY A 272 7.14 1.43 13.21
N LEU A 273 7.32 0.80 12.06
CA LEU A 273 6.99 -0.60 11.79
C LEU A 273 8.20 -1.48 12.11
N THR A 274 7.96 -2.66 12.69
CA THR A 274 9.00 -3.70 12.83
C THR A 274 9.37 -4.27 11.46
N ASP A 275 10.51 -4.95 11.33
CA ASP A 275 10.91 -5.60 10.07
C ASP A 275 9.84 -6.57 9.54
N GLN A 276 9.16 -7.29 10.43
CA GLN A 276 8.08 -8.21 10.07
C GLN A 276 6.85 -7.45 9.56
N GLU A 277 6.47 -6.34 10.20
CA GLU A 277 5.37 -5.47 9.76
C GLU A 277 5.71 -4.77 8.46
N THR A 278 6.95 -4.30 8.29
CA THR A 278 7.46 -3.70 7.04
C THR A 278 7.46 -4.72 5.90
N ALA A 279 7.85 -5.97 6.16
CA ALA A 279 7.75 -7.04 5.17
C ALA A 279 6.29 -7.37 4.81
N ALA A 280 5.38 -7.40 5.80
CA ALA A 280 3.96 -7.62 5.59
C ALA A 280 3.31 -6.47 4.80
N LEU A 281 3.60 -5.22 5.19
CA LEU A 281 3.22 -4.00 4.49
C LEU A 281 3.70 -4.05 3.03
N ASN A 282 4.98 -4.32 2.80
CA ASN A 282 5.54 -4.37 1.45
C ASN A 282 4.92 -5.47 0.59
N LYS A 283 4.61 -6.63 1.19
CA LYS A 283 3.90 -7.71 0.50
C LYS A 283 2.46 -7.30 0.15
N GLU A 284 1.75 -6.65 1.06
CA GLU A 284 0.38 -6.18 0.84
C GLU A 284 0.34 -5.03 -0.18
N MET A 285 1.21 -4.03 -0.07
CA MET A 285 1.36 -2.94 -1.05
C MET A 285 1.71 -3.45 -2.44
N ARG A 286 2.60 -4.46 -2.56
CA ARG A 286 2.88 -5.11 -3.84
C ARG A 286 1.64 -5.80 -4.38
N ARG A 287 0.91 -6.55 -3.55
CA ARG A 287 -0.32 -7.23 -3.95
C ARG A 287 -1.37 -6.25 -4.46
N VAL A 288 -1.61 -5.15 -3.73
CA VAL A 288 -2.66 -4.19 -4.08
C VAL A 288 -2.24 -3.21 -5.16
N GLY A 289 -0.95 -2.90 -5.26
CA GLY A 289 -0.39 -1.97 -6.25
C GLY A 289 -0.05 -2.61 -7.58
N SER A 290 0.03 -3.94 -7.67
CA SER A 290 0.29 -4.68 -8.92
C SER A 290 -0.96 -5.30 -9.56
N GLY A 291 -2.08 -5.31 -8.86
CA GLY A 291 -3.32 -5.93 -9.33
C GLY A 291 -4.41 -4.88 -9.46
N ASP A 292 -5.17 -4.98 -10.54
CA ASP A 292 -6.31 -4.11 -10.80
C ASP A 292 -7.32 -4.20 -9.64
N VAL A 293 -7.58 -3.07 -8.99
CA VAL A 293 -8.44 -3.01 -7.80
C VAL A 293 -9.88 -3.36 -8.16
N SER A 294 -10.34 -2.92 -9.33
CA SER A 294 -11.70 -3.10 -9.79
C SER A 294 -11.96 -4.56 -10.15
N ALA A 295 -11.06 -5.18 -10.93
CA ALA A 295 -11.14 -6.61 -11.25
C ALA A 295 -11.06 -7.50 -9.99
N ARG A 296 -10.23 -7.11 -9.01
CA ARG A 296 -10.14 -7.84 -7.73
C ARG A 296 -11.42 -7.73 -6.91
N LYS A 297 -11.99 -6.53 -6.79
CA LYS A 297 -13.27 -6.33 -6.08
C LYS A 297 -14.40 -7.10 -6.76
N ALA A 298 -14.43 -7.10 -8.09
CA ALA A 298 -15.41 -7.87 -8.86
C ALA A 298 -15.27 -9.37 -8.63
N THR A 299 -14.05 -9.92 -8.64
CA THR A 299 -13.81 -11.34 -8.34
C THR A 299 -14.09 -11.70 -6.87
N GLU A 300 -13.77 -10.82 -5.91
CA GLU A 300 -14.16 -10.98 -4.50
C GLU A 300 -15.69 -10.95 -4.32
N ALA A 301 -16.43 -10.21 -5.14
CA ALA A 301 -17.89 -10.23 -5.15
C ALA A 301 -18.41 -11.58 -5.68
N LEU A 302 -17.80 -12.16 -6.72
CA LEU A 302 -18.12 -13.50 -7.21
C LEU A 302 -17.84 -14.60 -6.16
N ASP A 303 -16.79 -14.45 -5.35
CA ASP A 303 -16.49 -15.40 -4.26
C ASP A 303 -17.55 -15.42 -3.16
N LYS A 304 -18.27 -14.32 -2.95
CA LYS A 304 -19.38 -14.24 -2.00
C LYS A 304 -20.67 -14.87 -2.53
N GLN A 305 -20.76 -15.13 -3.84
CA GLN A 305 -21.90 -15.82 -4.42
C GLN A 305 -21.80 -17.32 -4.13
N HIS A 306 -22.90 -17.94 -3.71
CA HIS A 306 -22.92 -19.40 -3.52
C HIS A 306 -23.26 -20.12 -4.84
N GLY A 307 -22.83 -21.37 -5.01
CA GLY A 307 -23.15 -22.20 -6.18
C GLY A 307 -22.45 -21.80 -7.50
N PRO A 308 -22.98 -22.29 -8.65
CA PRO A 308 -22.43 -22.00 -9.97
C PRO A 308 -22.48 -20.51 -10.33
N ILE A 309 -21.51 -20.06 -11.11
CA ILE A 309 -21.35 -18.72 -11.64
C ILE A 309 -21.69 -18.75 -13.12
N SER A 310 -22.73 -18.01 -13.48
CA SER A 310 -23.26 -17.97 -14.84
C SER A 310 -22.43 -17.07 -15.76
N GLY A 311 -22.69 -17.15 -17.06
CA GLY A 311 -22.13 -16.22 -18.04
C GLY A 311 -22.52 -14.77 -17.78
N GLU A 312 -23.73 -14.53 -17.26
CA GLU A 312 -24.17 -13.18 -16.91
C GLU A 312 -23.43 -12.64 -15.68
N ASP A 313 -23.29 -13.45 -14.62
CA ASP A 313 -22.56 -13.06 -13.40
C ASP A 313 -21.11 -12.70 -13.72
N LEU A 314 -20.45 -13.52 -14.54
CA LEU A 314 -19.07 -13.25 -14.96
C LEU A 314 -18.98 -12.05 -15.91
N THR A 315 -19.94 -11.86 -16.82
CA THR A 315 -19.98 -10.68 -17.71
C THR A 315 -20.15 -9.39 -16.90
N GLN A 316 -21.02 -9.40 -15.89
CA GLN A 316 -21.24 -8.26 -15.01
C GLN A 316 -19.99 -7.97 -14.17
N ALA A 317 -19.36 -9.00 -13.61
CA ALA A 317 -18.11 -8.84 -12.88
C ALA A 317 -16.99 -8.28 -13.75
N ILE A 318 -16.82 -8.77 -14.99
CA ILE A 318 -15.85 -8.21 -15.95
C ILE A 318 -16.20 -6.76 -16.26
N ARG A 319 -17.48 -6.43 -16.45
CA ARG A 319 -17.91 -5.04 -16.68
C ARG A 319 -17.53 -4.12 -15.53
N GLU A 320 -17.82 -4.51 -14.30
CA GLU A 320 -17.45 -3.74 -13.11
C GLU A 320 -15.94 -3.67 -12.93
N GLY A 321 -15.23 -4.74 -13.31
CA GLY A 321 -13.80 -4.87 -13.14
C GLY A 321 -12.92 -4.16 -14.17
N ILE A 322 -13.48 -3.63 -15.26
CA ILE A 322 -12.75 -2.90 -16.31
C ILE A 322 -13.29 -1.49 -16.59
N SER A 323 -14.26 -1.05 -15.78
CA SER A 323 -15.02 0.19 -16.01
C SER A 323 -14.39 1.43 -15.37
N ASP A 324 -13.30 1.31 -14.63
CA ASP A 324 -12.55 2.48 -14.16
C ASP A 324 -11.77 3.16 -15.28
N THR A 325 -11.65 4.47 -15.11
CA THR A 325 -11.33 5.47 -16.13
C THR A 325 -9.87 5.51 -16.58
N ASP A 326 -9.07 4.48 -16.34
CA ASP A 326 -7.64 4.41 -16.66
C ASP A 326 -7.36 3.53 -17.88
N ALA A 327 -7.99 3.85 -19.01
CA ALA A 327 -7.61 3.29 -20.32
C ALA A 327 -7.42 1.74 -20.30
N HIS A 328 -8.42 1.02 -19.79
CA HIS A 328 -8.72 -0.41 -20.05
C HIS A 328 -7.50 -1.32 -20.25
N SER A 329 -6.54 -1.34 -19.32
CA SER A 329 -5.35 -2.19 -19.44
C SER A 329 -5.72 -3.65 -19.20
N THR A 330 -6.24 -4.29 -20.24
CA THR A 330 -6.80 -5.64 -20.20
C THR A 330 -5.85 -6.75 -19.77
N THR A 331 -4.56 -6.49 -19.62
CA THR A 331 -3.58 -7.55 -19.33
C THR A 331 -3.51 -7.91 -17.84
N SER A 332 -3.70 -6.95 -16.93
CA SER A 332 -3.72 -7.18 -15.48
C SER A 332 -5.09 -7.63 -15.01
N GLU A 333 -6.15 -6.96 -15.47
CA GLU A 333 -7.55 -7.30 -15.20
C GLU A 333 -7.85 -8.75 -15.63
N LEU A 334 -7.49 -9.11 -16.88
CA LEU A 334 -7.68 -10.48 -17.38
C LEU A 334 -6.97 -11.51 -16.52
N LYS A 335 -5.73 -11.25 -16.09
CA LYS A 335 -4.99 -12.18 -15.23
C LYS A 335 -5.69 -12.44 -13.91
N GLU A 336 -6.34 -11.43 -13.32
CA GLU A 336 -7.13 -11.62 -12.10
C GLU A 336 -8.36 -12.49 -12.38
N PHE A 337 -9.11 -12.23 -13.46
CA PHE A 337 -10.24 -13.08 -13.84
C PHE A 337 -9.82 -14.52 -14.20
N GLU A 338 -8.71 -14.71 -14.92
CA GLU A 338 -8.17 -16.04 -15.27
C GLU A 338 -7.74 -16.81 -14.02
N LYS A 339 -7.05 -16.15 -13.10
CA LYS A 339 -6.60 -16.75 -11.84
C LYS A 339 -7.77 -17.10 -10.94
N TRP A 340 -8.78 -16.23 -10.85
CA TRP A 340 -10.01 -16.50 -10.12
C TRP A 340 -10.77 -17.67 -10.74
N ALA A 341 -10.92 -17.69 -12.07
CA ALA A 341 -11.59 -18.76 -12.82
C ALA A 341 -10.89 -20.11 -12.65
N ALA A 342 -9.55 -20.15 -12.71
CA ALA A 342 -8.77 -21.37 -12.51
C ALA A 342 -8.94 -21.97 -11.10
N LYS A 343 -9.15 -21.12 -10.08
CA LYS A 343 -9.42 -21.59 -8.71
C LYS A 343 -10.87 -22.02 -8.48
N ASN A 344 -11.78 -21.51 -9.29
CA ASN A 344 -13.23 -21.72 -9.18
C ASN A 344 -13.79 -22.53 -10.36
N GLU A 345 -12.97 -23.39 -10.99
CA GLU A 345 -13.35 -24.05 -12.25
C GLU A 345 -14.65 -24.86 -12.13
N SER A 346 -14.85 -25.55 -11.00
CA SER A 346 -16.06 -26.33 -10.73
C SER A 346 -17.32 -25.49 -10.54
N ARG A 347 -17.16 -24.17 -10.37
CA ARG A 347 -18.27 -23.22 -10.25
C ARG A 347 -18.60 -22.56 -11.59
N LEU A 348 -17.74 -22.63 -12.60
CA LEU A 348 -18.00 -21.98 -13.88
C LEU A 348 -18.94 -22.83 -14.74
N THR A 349 -20.08 -22.26 -15.14
CA THR A 349 -20.92 -22.87 -16.17
C THR A 349 -20.20 -22.86 -17.54
N PRO A 350 -20.61 -23.69 -18.51
CA PRO A 350 -20.06 -23.64 -19.87
C PRO A 350 -20.11 -22.24 -20.50
N GLU A 351 -21.17 -21.48 -20.23
CA GLU A 351 -21.37 -20.12 -20.74
C GLU A 351 -20.39 -19.14 -20.10
N ALA A 352 -20.17 -19.25 -18.78
CA ALA A 352 -19.14 -18.47 -18.09
C ALA A 352 -17.74 -18.75 -18.66
N LYS A 353 -17.44 -19.99 -19.05
CA LYS A 353 -16.17 -20.32 -19.72
C LYS A 353 -16.07 -19.63 -21.09
N GLU A 354 -17.14 -19.57 -21.88
CA GLU A 354 -17.15 -18.85 -23.17
C GLU A 354 -17.10 -17.32 -23.01
N VAL A 355 -17.70 -16.76 -21.94
CA VAL A 355 -17.53 -15.34 -21.57
C VAL A 355 -16.06 -15.03 -21.29
N LEU A 356 -15.39 -15.84 -20.46
CA LEU A 356 -13.97 -15.66 -20.16
C LEU A 356 -13.10 -15.75 -21.42
N LYS A 357 -13.37 -16.74 -22.27
CA LYS A 357 -12.66 -16.92 -23.55
C LYS A 357 -12.87 -15.75 -24.51
N THR A 358 -14.06 -15.16 -24.52
CA THR A 358 -14.37 -13.94 -25.28
C THR A 358 -13.56 -12.76 -24.75
N TYR A 359 -13.44 -12.63 -23.42
CA TYR A 359 -12.58 -11.61 -22.82
C TYR A 359 -11.12 -11.81 -23.21
N GLN A 360 -10.60 -13.04 -23.08
CA GLN A 360 -9.23 -13.39 -23.47
C GLN A 360 -8.92 -13.02 -24.93
N ALA A 361 -9.85 -13.28 -25.84
CA ALA A 361 -9.68 -12.96 -27.26
C ALA A 361 -9.63 -11.44 -27.49
N ALA A 362 -10.52 -10.69 -26.84
CA ALA A 362 -10.57 -9.23 -26.94
C ALA A 362 -9.31 -8.58 -26.35
N ALA A 363 -8.89 -9.00 -25.16
CA ALA A 363 -7.69 -8.52 -24.47
C ALA A 363 -6.41 -8.82 -25.28
N LYS A 364 -6.27 -10.03 -25.83
CA LYS A 364 -5.13 -10.39 -26.71
C LYS A 364 -5.06 -9.54 -27.97
N LYS A 365 -6.22 -9.18 -28.53
CA LYS A 365 -6.31 -8.33 -29.72
C LYS A 365 -5.93 -6.87 -29.41
N ALA A 366 -6.35 -6.38 -28.25
CA ALA A 366 -6.03 -5.03 -27.76
C ALA A 366 -4.53 -4.86 -27.43
N GLY A 367 -3.91 -5.87 -26.81
CA GLY A 367 -2.50 -5.81 -26.44
C GLY A 367 -2.24 -4.83 -25.28
N PRO A 368 -1.01 -4.28 -25.16
CA PRO A 368 -0.61 -3.46 -24.01
C PRO A 368 -1.33 -2.12 -23.93
N ASP A 369 -1.91 -1.65 -25.04
CA ASP A 369 -2.60 -0.37 -25.15
C ASP A 369 -4.04 -0.42 -24.60
N GLY A 370 -4.54 -1.61 -24.27
CA GLY A 370 -5.87 -1.78 -23.69
C GLY A 370 -7.02 -1.72 -24.69
N LEU A 371 -8.24 -2.05 -24.24
CA LEU A 371 -9.43 -1.98 -25.09
C LEU A 371 -9.86 -0.53 -25.25
N THR A 372 -10.13 -0.06 -26.46
CA THR A 372 -10.89 1.20 -26.60
C THR A 372 -12.34 0.99 -26.14
N GLN A 373 -13.06 2.06 -25.77
CA GLN A 373 -14.49 1.98 -25.43
C GLN A 373 -15.30 1.21 -26.48
N LYS A 374 -15.03 1.47 -27.77
CA LYS A 374 -15.70 0.78 -28.88
C LYS A 374 -15.40 -0.72 -28.91
N GLU A 375 -14.18 -1.12 -28.57
CA GLU A 375 -13.78 -2.53 -28.49
C GLU A 375 -14.33 -3.21 -27.24
N ALA A 376 -14.37 -2.50 -26.10
CA ALA A 376 -15.04 -2.95 -24.88
C ALA A 376 -16.54 -3.17 -25.14
N ASP A 377 -17.24 -2.23 -25.79
CA ASP A 377 -18.64 -2.37 -26.16
C ASP A 377 -18.86 -3.57 -27.11
N ALA A 378 -17.98 -3.75 -28.10
CA ALA A 378 -18.04 -4.89 -29.01
C ALA A 378 -17.79 -6.22 -28.30
N MET A 379 -16.85 -6.24 -27.35
CA MET A 379 -16.58 -7.39 -26.49
C MET A 379 -17.80 -7.70 -25.61
N PHE A 380 -18.37 -6.72 -24.91
CA PHE A 380 -19.58 -6.94 -24.10
C PHE A 380 -20.77 -7.38 -24.93
N LYS A 381 -20.90 -6.87 -26.16
CA LYS A 381 -21.91 -7.35 -27.11
C LYS A 381 -21.67 -8.81 -27.53
N ALA A 382 -20.41 -9.23 -27.66
CA ALA A 382 -20.06 -10.61 -27.94
C ALA A 382 -20.29 -11.52 -26.71
N MET A 383 -19.91 -11.07 -25.51
CA MET A 383 -20.23 -11.74 -24.23
C MET A 383 -21.73 -11.86 -24.00
N GLY A 384 -22.51 -10.88 -24.46
CA GLY A 384 -23.97 -10.89 -24.46
C GLY A 384 -24.58 -12.11 -25.17
N ARG A 385 -23.85 -12.78 -26.08
CA ARG A 385 -24.28 -14.02 -26.73
C ARG A 385 -24.17 -15.26 -25.82
N PHE A 386 -23.43 -15.13 -24.74
CA PHE A 386 -23.21 -16.12 -23.70
C PHE A 386 -23.82 -15.68 -22.37
N GLN A 387 -24.63 -14.61 -22.36
CA GLN A 387 -25.53 -14.37 -21.24
C GLN A 387 -26.50 -15.55 -21.19
N THR A 388 -26.53 -16.22 -20.05
CA THR A 388 -27.53 -17.24 -19.74
C THR A 388 -28.89 -16.56 -19.64
N PHE A 389 -29.53 -16.48 -20.80
CA PHE A 389 -30.88 -16.05 -21.03
C PHE A 389 -31.27 -16.73 -22.34
N HIS A 390 -32.24 -17.63 -22.42
CA HIS A 390 -33.37 -17.88 -21.57
C HIS A 390 -33.76 -19.32 -21.85
N ASP A 391 -33.90 -20.19 -20.84
CA ASP A 391 -35.01 -21.11 -21.06
C ASP A 391 -36.30 -20.30 -20.88
N SER A 392 -36.96 -20.05 -22.00
CA SER A 392 -38.19 -19.23 -22.01
C SER A 392 -39.25 -19.82 -21.09
N SER A 393 -39.28 -21.15 -20.96
CA SER A 393 -40.28 -21.85 -20.17
C SER A 393 -40.02 -21.72 -18.67
N MET A 394 -38.74 -21.81 -18.24
CA MET A 394 -38.34 -21.59 -16.85
C MET A 394 -38.54 -20.15 -16.42
N ARG A 395 -38.20 -19.19 -17.29
CA ARG A 395 -38.45 -17.78 -17.01
C ARG A 395 -39.94 -17.48 -16.85
N ASP A 396 -40.77 -17.90 -17.81
CA ASP A 396 -42.21 -17.70 -17.75
C ASP A 396 -42.82 -18.36 -16.50
N ALA A 397 -42.25 -19.50 -16.07
CA ALA A 397 -42.67 -20.17 -14.85
C ALA A 397 -42.30 -19.39 -13.57
N LEU A 398 -41.10 -18.82 -13.51
CA LEU A 398 -40.62 -18.04 -12.35
C LEU A 398 -41.22 -16.63 -12.29
N GLU A 399 -41.41 -15.95 -13.44
CA GLU A 399 -42.14 -14.67 -13.50
C GLU A 399 -43.60 -14.82 -13.04
N GLY A 400 -44.21 -15.98 -13.31
CA GLY A 400 -45.51 -16.34 -12.75
C GLY A 400 -45.55 -16.37 -11.22
N LEU A 401 -44.41 -16.61 -10.56
CA LEU A 401 -44.28 -16.53 -9.10
C LEU A 401 -44.05 -15.09 -8.61
N ASP A 402 -43.42 -14.24 -9.41
CA ASP A 402 -43.23 -12.82 -9.07
C ASP A 402 -44.54 -12.05 -9.05
N ALA A 403 -45.49 -12.42 -9.90
CA ALA A 403 -46.85 -11.88 -9.88
C ALA A 403 -47.64 -12.22 -8.59
N LYS A 404 -47.21 -13.22 -7.80
CA LYS A 404 -47.87 -13.60 -6.54
C LYS A 404 -47.41 -12.71 -5.39
N SER A 405 -48.33 -12.03 -4.74
CA SER A 405 -48.05 -11.29 -3.51
C SER A 405 -47.85 -12.24 -2.31
N GLY A 406 -46.90 -11.91 -1.44
CA GLY A 406 -46.64 -12.66 -0.21
C GLY A 406 -45.63 -13.81 -0.35
N LYS A 407 -45.77 -14.81 0.52
CA LYS A 407 -44.86 -15.96 0.61
C LYS A 407 -45.16 -16.97 -0.51
N ILE A 408 -44.11 -17.58 -1.04
CA ILE A 408 -44.16 -18.63 -2.06
C ILE A 408 -44.12 -19.98 -1.37
N SER A 409 -45.15 -20.79 -1.60
CA SER A 409 -45.26 -22.14 -1.03
C SER A 409 -44.35 -23.14 -1.75
N GLY A 410 -44.04 -24.27 -1.11
CA GLY A 410 -43.34 -25.36 -1.79
C GLY A 410 -44.11 -25.86 -3.02
N SER A 411 -45.43 -25.91 -2.96
CA SER A 411 -46.27 -26.29 -4.11
C SER A 411 -46.17 -25.31 -5.27
N ASP A 412 -46.09 -24.01 -5.00
CA ASP A 412 -45.95 -22.99 -6.05
C ASP A 412 -44.62 -23.15 -6.78
N LEU A 413 -43.53 -23.27 -6.01
CA LEU A 413 -42.19 -23.43 -6.57
C LEU A 413 -42.03 -24.77 -7.30
N THR A 414 -42.59 -25.86 -6.76
CA THR A 414 -42.59 -27.16 -7.43
C THR A 414 -43.32 -27.11 -8.77
N ALA A 415 -44.47 -26.43 -8.84
CA ALA A 415 -45.22 -26.28 -10.08
C ALA A 415 -44.47 -25.43 -11.10
N ALA A 416 -43.77 -24.38 -10.67
CA ALA A 416 -42.93 -23.59 -11.55
C ALA A 416 -41.76 -24.42 -12.12
N ILE A 417 -41.06 -25.20 -11.28
CA ILE A 417 -39.98 -26.09 -11.73
C ILE A 417 -40.51 -27.19 -12.66
N GLU A 418 -41.64 -27.82 -12.34
CA GLU A 418 -42.24 -28.86 -13.19
C GLU A 418 -42.64 -28.31 -14.56
N LYS A 419 -43.14 -27.06 -14.62
CA LYS A 419 -43.49 -26.39 -15.86
C LYS A 419 -42.26 -25.95 -16.65
N GLY A 420 -41.28 -25.38 -15.95
CA GLY A 420 -40.13 -24.71 -16.54
C GLY A 420 -38.94 -25.61 -16.86
N ALA A 421 -38.87 -26.81 -16.27
CA ALA A 421 -37.83 -27.81 -16.57
C ALA A 421 -38.39 -29.08 -17.19
N GLY A 422 -39.69 -29.07 -17.53
CA GLY A 422 -40.44 -30.22 -17.99
C GLY A 422 -40.52 -30.35 -19.51
N ASP A 423 -39.98 -29.40 -20.27
CA ASP A 423 -39.97 -29.45 -21.74
C ASP A 423 -38.90 -30.41 -22.30
N LEU A 424 -38.05 -30.94 -21.41
CA LEU A 424 -37.03 -31.97 -21.67
C LEU A 424 -36.01 -31.55 -22.74
N ASP A 425 -35.73 -30.25 -22.85
CA ASP A 425 -34.69 -29.71 -23.75
C ASP A 425 -33.25 -30.14 -23.35
N GLY A 426 -33.11 -30.77 -22.18
CA GLY A 426 -31.85 -31.24 -21.63
C GLY A 426 -31.08 -30.19 -20.83
N GLN A 427 -31.76 -29.17 -20.29
CA GLN A 427 -31.16 -28.10 -19.49
C GLN A 427 -31.59 -28.07 -18.02
N ALA A 428 -32.36 -29.07 -17.56
CA ALA A 428 -32.82 -29.19 -16.17
C ALA A 428 -31.70 -29.27 -15.12
N ALA A 429 -30.45 -29.56 -15.50
CA ALA A 429 -29.28 -29.47 -14.62
C ALA A 429 -28.29 -28.36 -15.02
N GLY A 430 -28.57 -27.63 -16.09
CA GLY A 430 -27.77 -26.55 -16.65
C GLY A 430 -28.44 -25.21 -16.40
N THR A 431 -28.97 -24.63 -17.48
CA THR A 431 -29.53 -23.27 -17.47
C THR A 431 -30.77 -23.15 -16.57
N GLU A 432 -31.72 -24.07 -16.66
CA GLU A 432 -32.99 -24.01 -15.92
C GLU A 432 -32.77 -24.12 -14.40
N PHE A 433 -31.85 -24.99 -13.99
CA PHE A 433 -31.44 -25.11 -12.60
C PHE A 433 -30.80 -23.81 -12.11
N THR A 434 -29.90 -23.22 -12.91
CA THR A 434 -29.22 -21.97 -12.59
C THR A 434 -30.23 -20.82 -12.42
N ASP A 435 -31.18 -20.69 -13.34
CA ASP A 435 -32.26 -19.69 -13.28
C ASP A 435 -33.12 -19.86 -12.02
N THR A 436 -33.48 -21.10 -11.71
CA THR A 436 -34.26 -21.41 -10.49
C THR A 436 -33.49 -21.04 -9.22
N MET A 437 -32.19 -21.35 -9.15
CA MET A 437 -31.36 -21.01 -7.98
C MET A 437 -31.18 -19.50 -7.83
N LYS A 438 -30.97 -18.77 -8.94
CA LYS A 438 -30.87 -17.30 -8.94
C LYS A 438 -32.17 -16.67 -8.44
N TRP A 439 -33.30 -17.08 -9.00
CA TRP A 439 -34.61 -16.58 -8.58
C TRP A 439 -34.90 -16.89 -7.11
N ALA A 440 -34.61 -18.12 -6.66
CA ALA A 440 -34.81 -18.53 -5.28
C ALA A 440 -33.97 -17.72 -4.29
N ARG A 441 -32.75 -17.32 -4.67
CA ARG A 441 -31.89 -16.45 -3.85
C ARG A 441 -32.41 -15.02 -3.77
N MET A 442 -32.79 -14.45 -4.92
CA MET A 442 -33.36 -13.09 -4.97
C MET A 442 -34.69 -12.99 -4.20
N ASN A 443 -35.43 -14.09 -4.12
CA ASN A 443 -36.72 -14.18 -3.46
C ASN A 443 -36.67 -14.99 -2.16
N TYR A 444 -35.49 -15.17 -1.54
CA TYR A 444 -35.30 -16.09 -0.42
C TYR A 444 -36.19 -15.76 0.79
N ASP A 445 -36.39 -14.47 1.07
CA ASP A 445 -37.29 -13.99 2.12
C ASP A 445 -38.76 -14.26 1.80
N ARG A 446 -39.12 -14.46 0.53
CA ARG A 446 -40.47 -14.86 0.12
C ARG A 446 -40.67 -16.38 0.22
N LEU A 447 -39.62 -17.19 0.30
CA LEU A 447 -39.77 -18.65 0.37
C LEU A 447 -40.24 -19.14 1.75
N THR A 448 -41.29 -19.97 1.75
CA THR A 448 -41.67 -20.78 2.91
C THR A 448 -40.58 -21.83 3.25
N PRO A 449 -40.55 -22.39 4.47
CA PRO A 449 -39.64 -23.49 4.80
C PRO A 449 -39.74 -24.68 3.84
N GLU A 450 -40.95 -24.97 3.35
CA GLU A 450 -41.21 -26.04 2.38
C GLU A 450 -40.64 -25.69 1.00
N ALA A 451 -40.78 -24.43 0.55
CA ALA A 451 -40.18 -23.98 -0.71
C ALA A 451 -38.65 -24.04 -0.67
N LYS A 452 -38.03 -23.76 0.48
CA LYS A 452 -36.57 -23.94 0.65
C LYS A 452 -36.17 -25.41 0.47
N LYS A 453 -36.94 -26.36 1.01
CA LYS A 453 -36.71 -27.80 0.78
C LYS A 453 -36.88 -28.21 -0.68
N VAL A 454 -37.76 -27.53 -1.44
CA VAL A 454 -37.90 -27.75 -2.89
C VAL A 454 -36.64 -27.32 -3.63
N VAL A 455 -36.06 -26.16 -3.27
CA VAL A 455 -34.75 -25.69 -3.79
C VAL A 455 -33.66 -26.74 -3.52
N ASP A 456 -33.55 -27.20 -2.26
CA ASP A 456 -32.57 -28.21 -1.86
C ASP A 456 -32.75 -29.53 -2.64
N THR A 457 -34.00 -29.91 -2.89
CA THR A 457 -34.33 -31.10 -3.68
C THR A 457 -33.91 -30.93 -5.13
N TYR A 458 -34.12 -29.75 -5.74
CA TYR A 458 -33.65 -29.50 -7.10
C TYR A 458 -32.13 -29.61 -7.19
N GLU A 459 -31.42 -28.91 -6.30
CA GLU A 459 -29.96 -28.91 -6.23
C GLU A 459 -29.38 -30.33 -6.13
N LYS A 460 -29.95 -31.17 -5.27
CA LYS A 460 -29.55 -32.59 -5.14
C LYS A 460 -29.54 -33.35 -6.47
N TYR A 461 -30.55 -33.17 -7.32
CA TYR A 461 -30.64 -33.91 -8.59
C TYR A 461 -29.85 -33.22 -9.71
N ALA A 462 -29.88 -31.88 -9.78
CA ALA A 462 -29.11 -31.12 -10.75
C ALA A 462 -27.61 -31.33 -10.56
N THR A 463 -27.09 -31.24 -9.33
CA THR A 463 -25.67 -31.48 -9.04
C THR A 463 -25.25 -32.92 -9.35
N ARG A 464 -26.14 -33.90 -9.17
CA ARG A 464 -25.85 -35.29 -9.58
C ARG A 464 -25.71 -35.42 -11.09
N ALA A 465 -26.59 -34.79 -11.86
CA ALA A 465 -26.52 -34.77 -13.32
C ALA A 465 -25.26 -34.03 -13.81
N GLN A 466 -24.96 -32.87 -13.23
CA GLN A 466 -23.74 -32.11 -13.50
C GLN A 466 -22.47 -32.92 -13.20
N ALA A 467 -22.44 -33.66 -12.07
CA ALA A 467 -21.32 -34.52 -11.71
C ALA A 467 -21.08 -35.68 -12.70
N SER A 468 -22.14 -36.10 -13.41
CA SER A 468 -22.03 -37.04 -14.53
C SER A 468 -21.73 -36.36 -15.89
N GLY A 469 -21.47 -35.06 -15.90
CA GLY A 469 -21.19 -34.28 -17.11
C GLY A 469 -22.43 -33.94 -17.94
N SER A 470 -23.64 -34.09 -17.38
CA SER A 470 -24.90 -33.82 -18.07
C SER A 470 -25.45 -32.44 -17.69
N THR A 471 -25.95 -31.72 -18.69
CA THR A 471 -26.73 -30.48 -18.50
C THR A 471 -28.22 -30.76 -18.27
N GLY A 472 -28.67 -32.00 -18.50
CA GLY A 472 -30.05 -32.42 -18.27
C GLY A 472 -30.15 -33.46 -17.17
N ILE A 473 -31.28 -33.48 -16.45
CA ILE A 473 -31.60 -34.54 -15.49
C ILE A 473 -32.24 -35.70 -16.26
N ASP A 474 -31.74 -36.93 -16.07
CA ASP A 474 -32.34 -38.13 -16.69
C ASP A 474 -33.85 -38.18 -16.41
N PRO A 475 -34.71 -38.50 -17.40
CA PRO A 475 -36.16 -38.46 -17.22
C PRO A 475 -36.70 -39.26 -16.02
N LYS A 476 -36.06 -40.40 -15.68
CA LYS A 476 -36.46 -41.19 -14.50
C LYS A 476 -36.10 -40.46 -13.22
N ASP A 477 -34.96 -39.79 -13.18
CA ASP A 477 -34.51 -39.02 -12.03
C ASP A 477 -35.24 -37.68 -11.92
N PHE A 478 -35.60 -37.04 -13.04
CA PHE A 478 -36.46 -35.86 -13.06
C PHE A 478 -37.85 -36.18 -12.48
N LYS A 479 -38.44 -37.32 -12.87
CA LYS A 479 -39.71 -37.78 -12.27
C LYS A 479 -39.59 -38.05 -10.77
N LYS A 480 -38.47 -38.62 -10.31
CA LYS A 480 -38.22 -38.81 -8.87
C LYS A 480 -38.07 -37.48 -8.14
N MET A 481 -37.33 -36.54 -8.73
CA MET A 481 -37.14 -35.19 -8.22
C MET A 481 -38.48 -34.50 -8.01
N ILE A 482 -39.35 -34.44 -9.04
CA ILE A 482 -40.67 -33.82 -8.93
C ILE A 482 -41.54 -34.50 -7.87
N ASN A 483 -41.50 -35.83 -7.75
CA ASN A 483 -42.24 -36.55 -6.71
C ASN A 483 -41.74 -36.24 -5.29
N GLU A 484 -40.42 -36.13 -5.12
CA GLU A 484 -39.78 -35.75 -3.85
C GLU A 484 -40.14 -34.30 -3.49
N MET A 485 -40.10 -33.38 -4.45
CA MET A 485 -40.56 -31.99 -4.31
C MET A 485 -42.03 -31.90 -3.89
N LYS A 486 -42.92 -32.68 -4.54
CA LYS A 486 -44.34 -32.75 -4.17
C LYS A 486 -44.54 -33.27 -2.74
N PHE A 487 -43.73 -34.23 -2.31
CA PHE A 487 -43.77 -34.76 -0.94
C PHE A 487 -43.32 -33.72 0.10
N VAL A 488 -42.21 -33.03 -0.13
CA VAL A 488 -41.70 -32.01 0.81
C VAL A 488 -42.52 -30.73 0.82
N SER A 489 -43.21 -30.44 -0.28
CA SER A 489 -44.14 -29.32 -0.40
C SER A 489 -45.42 -29.50 0.39
N ASN A 490 -45.77 -30.75 0.71
CA ASN A 490 -47.01 -31.08 1.41
C ASN A 490 -46.77 -32.24 2.39
N PRO A 491 -45.98 -32.00 3.45
CA PRO A 491 -45.66 -33.05 4.41
C PRO A 491 -46.95 -33.54 5.06
N ARG A 492 -47.17 -34.87 5.07
CA ARG A 492 -48.34 -35.44 5.73
C ARG A 492 -48.37 -34.97 7.19
N PRO A 493 -49.53 -34.56 7.72
CA PRO A 493 -49.63 -34.23 9.13
C PRO A 493 -49.14 -35.43 9.95
N PRO A 494 -48.34 -35.19 11.01
CA PRO A 494 -47.90 -36.27 11.89
C PRO A 494 -49.13 -37.04 12.36
N ARG A 495 -49.13 -38.36 12.19
CA ARG A 495 -50.23 -39.19 12.68
C ARG A 495 -50.41 -38.89 14.17
N PRO A 496 -51.62 -38.56 14.64
CA PRO A 496 -51.83 -38.37 16.06
C PRO A 496 -51.42 -39.67 16.77
N LEU A 497 -50.41 -39.55 17.63
CA LEU A 497 -50.07 -40.59 18.59
C LEU A 497 -51.21 -40.61 19.60
N PHE A 498 -52.18 -41.51 19.40
CA PHE A 498 -53.11 -41.87 20.46
C PHE A 498 -52.30 -42.59 21.54
N ILE A 499 -51.84 -41.83 22.53
CA ILE A 499 -51.38 -42.40 23.79
C ILE A 499 -52.66 -42.82 24.52
N ALA A 500 -52.95 -44.13 24.54
CA ALA A 500 -53.98 -44.67 25.40
C ALA A 500 -53.54 -44.43 26.86
N ALA A 501 -54.40 -43.74 27.62
CA ALA A 501 -54.22 -43.45 29.04
C ALA A 501 -54.54 -44.65 29.92
#